data_AF-A0A1G5RUU4-F1
#
_entry.id   AF-A0A1G5RUU4-F1
#
_cell.length_a   1.000
_cell.length_b   1.000
_cell.length_c   1.000
_cell.angle_alpha   90.00
_cell.angle_beta   90.00
_cell.angle_gamma   90.00
#
_symmetry.space_group_name_H-M   'P 1'
#
loop_
_entity.id
_entity.type
_entity.pdbx_description
1 polymer ?
#
loop_
_entity_poly.entity_id
_entity_poly.type
_entity_poly.pdbx_seq_one_letter_code
_entity_poly.pdbx_strand_id
1 'polypeptide(L)'
;MTTIENLAGVPSAAELTALANQLFPDLTGSIAEPEAPEVPEQTIYGGSQDIILPYANVPEIPAIPEVSAIPEVPTATLATSGYAPQVLSQTQADEQSRAIDVPTSLGGDQVEKESEEYISYTSRDESIRIGSKTLAQIRSDFPILSEQINGHQLVWLDNGATTQRPKQVIDRISYYYQHENSNVHRGAHTLAARSTDAYENARDIVRDFIGAGSSDEIVFVRGTTEAINLVANAYVKPTLEPGDEIIVSILEHHANIVPWQLIAQETGAVLKVIPVDESGQLKLDEYEKLFTKKTKFVSVAHVSNVLGTVTPVAELIAIAHRHGVRILIDGAQSIAHIPVSVTALDADFFVFSGHKVFAPTGIGVVYGKKELLDAARPYHGGGNMIKDVTFERTIYNPAPNKFEAGTGSIADAVGLGAALTYLSEIGMPCVYRWEHELLQYAMKEMKNVKGLHFIGTALNKASVLSFKLDGYSDEEVGNRLNSYGIAVRTGHHCAQPVLRHFGYESSVRPTLALYNSPDDIDALVRVLKTFA
;
A
#
# COMPACT_ATOMS: atom_id res chain seq x y z
N MET A 1 49.68 21.99 12.31
CA MET A 1 48.89 22.66 11.27
C MET A 1 49.49 22.29 9.94
N THR A 2 48.87 21.34 9.24
CA THR A 2 49.25 20.93 7.88
C THR A 2 47.96 20.99 7.10
N THR A 3 47.88 21.97 6.21
CA THR A 3 46.71 22.28 5.38
C THR A 3 46.52 21.18 4.34
N ILE A 4 45.30 20.64 4.29
CA ILE A 4 44.85 19.67 3.29
C ILE A 4 44.43 20.47 2.06
N GLU A 5 45.37 20.75 1.17
CA GLU A 5 45.07 21.22 -0.18
C GLU A 5 45.77 20.28 -1.15
N ASN A 6 45.05 19.27 -1.62
CA ASN A 6 45.17 18.58 -2.92
C ASN A 6 44.44 17.23 -2.86
N LEU A 7 43.11 17.28 -2.90
CA LEU A 7 42.31 16.13 -3.35
C LEU A 7 41.97 16.38 -4.82
N ALA A 8 42.63 15.63 -5.71
CA ALA A 8 42.37 15.69 -7.14
C ALA A 8 40.91 15.33 -7.43
N GLY A 9 40.19 16.21 -8.14
CA GLY A 9 38.82 15.99 -8.59
C GLY A 9 37.75 16.88 -7.93
N VAL A 10 38.11 17.74 -6.98
CA VAL A 10 37.20 18.78 -6.46
C VAL A 10 37.46 20.08 -7.23
N PRO A 11 36.45 20.66 -7.92
CA PRO A 11 36.62 21.93 -8.59
C PRO A 11 37.00 23.02 -7.58
N SER A 12 37.97 23.84 -7.95
CA SER A 12 38.35 25.02 -7.19
C SER A 12 37.17 25.99 -7.05
N ALA A 13 37.21 26.85 -6.03
CA ALA A 13 36.19 27.89 -5.82
C ALA A 13 36.00 28.75 -7.09
N ALA A 14 37.08 29.03 -7.82
CA ALA A 14 37.04 29.78 -9.07
C ALA A 14 36.28 29.03 -10.19
N GLU A 15 36.44 27.71 -10.30
CA GLU A 15 35.73 26.88 -11.27
C GLU A 15 34.24 26.78 -10.95
N LEU A 16 33.88 26.70 -9.66
CA LEU A 16 32.48 26.70 -9.22
C LEU A 16 31.80 28.05 -9.47
N THR A 17 32.50 29.16 -9.23
CA THR A 17 32.00 30.52 -9.52
C THR A 17 31.80 30.73 -11.02
N ALA A 18 32.74 30.26 -11.87
CA ALA A 18 32.59 30.34 -13.32
C ALA A 18 31.39 29.53 -13.82
N LEU A 19 31.19 28.32 -13.28
CA LEU A 19 30.05 27.47 -13.63
C LEU A 19 28.71 28.09 -13.17
N ALA A 20 28.68 28.68 -11.97
CA ALA A 20 27.50 29.37 -11.46
C ALA A 20 27.11 30.57 -12.34
N ASN A 21 28.08 31.37 -12.78
CA ASN A 21 27.85 32.51 -13.67
C ASN A 21 27.40 32.07 -15.08
N GLN A 22 27.79 30.88 -15.54
CA GLN A 22 27.36 30.31 -16.81
C GLN A 22 25.93 29.76 -16.75
N LEU A 23 25.53 29.17 -15.62
CA LEU A 23 24.21 28.58 -15.42
C LEU A 23 23.14 29.61 -15.04
N PHE A 24 23.54 30.71 -14.42
CA PHE A 24 22.62 31.75 -13.92
C PHE A 24 23.08 33.17 -14.34
N PRO A 25 23.12 33.47 -15.66
CA PRO A 25 23.67 34.73 -16.17
C PRO A 25 22.87 35.98 -15.72
N ASP A 26 21.59 35.81 -15.34
CA ASP A 26 20.70 36.91 -14.96
C ASP A 26 20.80 37.31 -13.47
N LEU A 27 21.64 36.62 -12.68
CA LEU A 27 21.83 36.92 -11.25
C LEU A 27 23.02 37.86 -10.97
N THR A 28 23.67 38.42 -12.01
CA THR A 28 24.74 39.42 -11.83
C THR A 28 24.17 40.81 -11.53
N GLY A 29 23.59 40.96 -10.34
CA GLY A 29 23.19 42.23 -9.76
C GLY A 29 23.69 42.33 -8.32
N SER A 30 24.83 43.01 -8.14
CA SER A 30 25.29 43.67 -6.90
C SER A 30 24.86 43.02 -5.57
N ILE A 31 25.63 42.05 -5.08
CA ILE A 31 25.66 41.74 -3.65
C ILE A 31 26.80 42.56 -3.06
N ALA A 32 26.48 43.60 -2.29
CA ALA A 32 27.45 44.25 -1.42
C ALA A 32 27.91 43.25 -0.36
N GLU A 33 29.23 43.15 -0.15
CA GLU A 33 29.80 42.32 0.91
C GLU A 33 29.22 42.72 2.28
N PRO A 34 28.71 41.78 3.09
CA PRO A 34 28.37 42.09 4.46
C PRO A 34 29.65 42.26 5.28
N GLU A 35 29.77 43.39 5.98
CA GLU A 35 30.82 43.61 6.98
C GLU A 35 30.80 42.48 8.02
N ALA A 36 31.97 41.91 8.29
CA ALA A 36 32.16 40.89 9.31
C ALA A 36 31.87 41.47 10.71
N PRO A 37 31.13 40.78 11.59
CA PRO A 37 31.00 41.22 12.97
C PRO A 37 32.32 41.02 13.71
N GLU A 38 32.76 42.04 14.44
CA GLU A 38 33.91 41.96 15.35
C GLU A 38 33.70 40.87 16.40
N VAL A 39 34.71 40.01 16.56
CA VAL A 39 34.77 38.97 17.61
C VAL A 39 35.41 39.61 18.86
N PRO A 40 34.71 39.68 20.01
CA PRO A 40 35.37 40.07 21.25
C PRO A 40 36.23 38.91 21.78
N GLU A 41 37.43 39.22 22.25
CA GLU A 41 38.38 38.30 22.87
C GLU A 41 37.73 37.47 24.00
N GLN A 42 37.89 36.14 23.95
CA GLN A 42 37.54 35.26 25.05
C GLN A 42 38.61 35.33 26.14
N THR A 43 38.25 35.94 27.27
CA THR A 43 38.96 35.79 28.54
C THR A 43 38.75 34.38 29.09
N ILE A 44 39.85 33.65 29.31
CA ILE A 44 39.89 32.36 30.01
C ILE A 44 39.55 32.60 31.48
N TYR A 45 38.54 31.92 32.02
CA TYR A 45 38.44 31.61 33.45
C TYR A 45 37.84 30.22 33.65
N GLY A 46 38.63 29.35 34.29
CA GLY A 46 38.15 28.09 34.84
C GLY A 46 37.48 28.30 36.20
N GLY A 47 36.76 27.27 36.65
CA GLY A 47 36.30 27.15 38.03
C GLY A 47 34.80 26.90 38.15
N SER A 48 34.48 25.74 38.71
CA SER A 48 33.19 25.32 39.26
C SER A 48 32.52 26.39 40.13
N GLN A 49 31.22 26.66 39.92
CA GLN A 49 30.26 26.99 40.99
C GLN A 49 28.81 26.93 40.48
N ASP A 50 27.96 26.30 41.29
CA ASP A 50 26.51 26.22 41.16
C ASP A 50 25.87 27.62 41.11
N ILE A 51 24.96 27.85 40.15
CA ILE A 51 24.11 29.05 40.12
C ILE A 51 22.64 28.61 40.22
N ILE A 52 22.06 28.88 41.38
CA ILE A 52 20.61 28.88 41.64
C ILE A 52 20.07 30.24 41.15
N LEU A 53 19.08 30.25 40.26
CA LEU A 53 18.38 31.47 39.84
C LEU A 53 17.10 31.68 40.69
N PRO A 54 16.80 32.93 41.13
CA PRO A 54 15.61 33.22 41.92
C PRO A 54 14.37 33.34 41.02
N TYR A 55 13.24 32.81 41.50
CA TYR A 55 11.92 32.98 40.93
C TYR A 55 11.53 34.47 40.87
N ALA A 56 11.13 34.95 39.69
CA ALA A 56 10.49 36.24 39.50
C ALA A 56 9.08 36.05 38.93
N ASN A 57 8.12 36.68 39.61
CA ASN A 57 6.67 36.74 39.44
C ASN A 57 6.08 36.45 38.05
N VAL A 58 5.16 35.47 38.02
CA VAL A 58 4.18 35.23 36.95
C VAL A 58 2.96 36.13 37.20
N PRO A 59 2.45 36.89 36.20
CA PRO A 59 1.19 37.61 36.34
C PRO A 59 -0.01 36.64 36.30
N GLU A 60 -0.99 36.84 37.19
CA GLU A 60 -2.23 36.06 37.25
C GLU A 60 -3.03 36.13 35.93
N ILE A 61 -3.40 34.96 35.41
CA ILE A 61 -4.30 34.80 34.27
C ILE A 61 -5.75 34.86 34.80
N PRO A 62 -6.66 35.67 34.22
CA PRO A 62 -8.05 35.72 34.66
C PRO A 62 -8.78 34.41 34.34
N ALA A 63 -9.66 33.99 35.26
CA ALA A 63 -10.46 32.76 35.15
C ALA A 63 -11.35 32.75 33.90
N ILE A 64 -11.34 31.62 33.18
CA ILE A 64 -12.22 31.31 32.05
C ILE A 64 -13.59 30.89 32.60
N PRO A 65 -14.73 31.39 32.07
CA PRO A 65 -16.05 31.00 32.55
C PRO A 65 -16.38 29.53 32.19
N GLU A 66 -17.08 28.85 33.11
CA GLU A 66 -17.56 27.46 32.94
C GLU A 66 -18.36 27.29 31.64
N VAL A 67 -17.91 26.37 30.79
CA VAL A 67 -18.67 25.90 29.65
C VAL A 67 -19.50 24.69 30.09
N SER A 68 -20.81 24.85 30.01
CA SER A 68 -21.81 23.82 30.28
C SER A 68 -21.68 22.60 29.36
N ALA A 69 -21.68 21.41 29.98
CA ALA A 69 -22.13 20.10 29.48
C ALA A 69 -21.94 19.80 27.98
N ILE A 70 -20.91 18.99 27.68
CA ILE A 70 -20.80 18.22 26.44
C ILE A 70 -21.78 17.03 26.54
N PRO A 71 -22.67 16.77 25.57
CA PRO A 71 -23.48 15.56 25.58
C PRO A 71 -22.62 14.32 25.36
N GLU A 72 -22.83 13.30 26.18
CA GLU A 72 -22.17 12.00 26.09
C GLU A 72 -22.31 11.40 24.68
N VAL A 73 -21.16 11.07 24.07
CA VAL A 73 -21.09 10.26 22.86
C VAL A 73 -21.44 8.82 23.24
N PRO A 74 -22.41 8.16 22.58
CA PRO A 74 -22.75 6.78 22.92
C PRO A 74 -21.55 5.87 22.65
N THR A 75 -21.06 5.21 23.69
CA THR A 75 -20.10 4.13 23.60
C THR A 75 -20.79 2.93 22.95
N ALA A 76 -20.72 2.85 21.62
CA ALA A 76 -21.02 1.62 20.92
C ALA A 76 -19.86 0.66 21.18
N THR A 77 -20.05 -0.28 22.11
CA THR A 77 -19.27 -1.51 22.16
C THR A 77 -19.38 -2.20 20.81
N LEU A 78 -18.38 -2.00 19.95
CA LEU A 78 -18.14 -2.84 18.79
C LEU A 78 -17.88 -4.25 19.32
N ALA A 79 -18.89 -5.11 19.21
CA ALA A 79 -18.69 -6.53 19.35
C ALA A 79 -17.64 -6.93 18.30
N THR A 80 -16.49 -7.38 18.78
CA THR A 80 -15.47 -8.07 17.98
C THR A 80 -16.01 -9.43 17.56
N SER A 81 -16.99 -9.45 16.67
CA SER A 81 -17.31 -10.67 15.94
C SER A 81 -16.20 -10.85 14.89
N GLY A 82 -15.18 -11.61 15.25
CA GLY A 82 -14.14 -12.06 14.33
C GLY A 82 -14.78 -12.86 13.20
N TYR A 83 -15.08 -12.20 12.09
CA TYR A 83 -15.30 -12.86 10.83
C TYR A 83 -13.92 -13.08 10.19
N ALA A 84 -13.37 -14.28 10.37
CA ALA A 84 -12.29 -14.76 9.53
C ALA A 84 -12.93 -15.15 8.18
N PRO A 85 -12.39 -14.73 7.03
CA PRO A 85 -12.90 -15.18 5.75
C PRO A 85 -12.75 -16.71 5.68
N GLN A 86 -13.87 -17.42 5.75
CA GLN A 86 -13.87 -18.84 5.42
C GLN A 86 -13.73 -18.95 3.91
N VAL A 87 -12.74 -19.75 3.48
CA VAL A 87 -12.69 -20.35 2.15
C VAL A 87 -14.04 -21.04 1.93
N LEU A 88 -14.90 -20.49 1.07
CA LEU A 88 -16.21 -21.07 0.82
C LEU A 88 -16.00 -22.47 0.22
N SER A 89 -16.59 -23.49 0.85
CA SER A 89 -16.76 -24.77 0.18
C SER A 89 -17.67 -24.60 -1.05
N GLN A 90 -17.55 -25.48 -2.05
CA GLN A 90 -18.36 -25.41 -3.27
C GLN A 90 -19.86 -25.34 -2.96
N THR A 91 -20.31 -26.01 -1.90
CA THR A 91 -21.70 -26.00 -1.42
C THR A 91 -22.11 -24.66 -0.77
N GLN A 92 -21.20 -23.97 -0.08
CA GLN A 92 -21.47 -22.65 0.52
C GLN A 92 -21.45 -21.53 -0.51
N ALA A 93 -20.63 -21.66 -1.56
CA ALA A 93 -20.63 -20.75 -2.71
C ALA A 93 -21.96 -20.80 -3.47
N ASP A 94 -22.52 -22.01 -3.65
CA ASP A 94 -23.83 -22.22 -4.27
C ASP A 94 -25.00 -21.72 -3.38
N GLU A 95 -24.87 -21.73 -2.05
CA GLU A 95 -25.89 -21.19 -1.13
C GLU A 95 -25.85 -19.67 -0.97
N GLN A 96 -24.68 -19.04 -1.15
CA GLN A 96 -24.54 -17.58 -1.10
C GLN A 96 -24.93 -16.86 -2.41
N SER A 97 -25.29 -17.60 -3.46
CA SER A 97 -25.86 -17.03 -4.69
C SER A 97 -27.30 -16.53 -4.48
N ARG A 98 -27.52 -15.59 -3.56
CA ARG A 98 -28.64 -14.66 -3.71
C ARG A 98 -28.20 -13.64 -4.74
N ALA A 99 -28.56 -13.92 -6.00
CA ALA A 99 -28.41 -12.98 -7.08
C ALA A 99 -29.02 -11.64 -6.64
N ILE A 100 -28.22 -10.58 -6.64
CA ILE A 100 -28.80 -9.30 -7.01
C ILE A 100 -29.31 -9.55 -8.42
N ASP A 101 -30.62 -9.44 -8.59
CA ASP A 101 -31.28 -9.55 -9.87
C ASP A 101 -30.89 -8.30 -10.66
N VAL A 102 -29.69 -8.31 -11.25
CA VAL A 102 -29.18 -7.23 -12.09
C VAL A 102 -29.81 -7.43 -13.46
N PRO A 103 -30.72 -6.54 -13.92
CA PRO A 103 -31.33 -6.70 -15.23
C PRO A 103 -30.24 -6.59 -16.30
N THR A 104 -29.96 -7.70 -16.99
CA THR A 104 -29.07 -7.71 -18.16
C THR A 104 -29.71 -6.86 -19.24
N SER A 105 -29.09 -5.73 -19.60
CA SER A 105 -29.57 -4.85 -20.69
C SER A 105 -29.26 -5.40 -22.07
N LEU A 106 -28.77 -6.64 -22.18
CA LEU A 106 -28.60 -7.32 -23.46
C LEU A 106 -29.94 -7.84 -24.01
N GLY A 107 -30.85 -6.92 -24.29
CA GLY A 107 -31.80 -7.04 -25.39
C GLY A 107 -31.18 -6.34 -26.59
N GLY A 108 -30.81 -7.10 -27.63
CA GLY A 108 -30.31 -6.52 -28.87
C GLY A 108 -31.36 -5.62 -29.52
N ASP A 109 -30.96 -4.43 -29.95
CA ASP A 109 -30.96 -4.01 -31.35
C ASP A 109 -30.57 -2.53 -31.51
N GLN A 110 -29.90 -2.26 -32.63
CA GLN A 110 -29.70 -0.97 -33.30
C GLN A 110 -28.69 0.03 -32.70
N VAL A 111 -27.55 0.13 -33.40
CA VAL A 111 -26.67 1.30 -33.39
C VAL A 111 -27.36 2.40 -34.17
N GLU A 112 -28.05 3.31 -33.47
CA GLU A 112 -28.37 4.63 -34.02
C GLU A 112 -27.62 5.72 -33.25
N LYS A 113 -26.96 6.58 -34.03
CA LYS A 113 -26.36 7.83 -33.57
C LYS A 113 -27.49 8.80 -33.24
N GLU A 114 -27.62 9.23 -31.99
CA GLU A 114 -28.34 10.46 -31.69
C GLU A 114 -27.82 11.18 -30.43
N SER A 115 -27.57 12.47 -30.63
CA SER A 115 -27.47 13.62 -29.73
C SER A 115 -26.60 13.58 -28.46
N GLU A 116 -25.77 14.63 -28.34
CA GLU A 116 -25.14 15.13 -27.11
C GLU A 116 -26.20 15.51 -26.06
N GLU A 117 -26.76 14.52 -25.38
CA GLU A 117 -27.37 14.67 -24.07
C GLU A 117 -26.48 13.96 -23.05
N TYR A 118 -26.12 14.70 -22.00
CA TYR A 118 -25.40 14.18 -20.83
C TYR A 118 -26.08 12.90 -20.35
N ILE A 119 -25.50 11.74 -20.64
CA ILE A 119 -25.93 10.48 -20.04
C ILE A 119 -25.52 10.57 -18.57
N SER A 120 -26.48 10.90 -17.71
CA SER A 120 -26.35 10.59 -16.30
C SER A 120 -26.12 9.08 -16.20
N TYR A 121 -24.97 8.68 -15.65
CA TYR A 121 -24.77 7.32 -15.15
C TYR A 121 -26.01 6.92 -14.36
N THR A 122 -26.61 5.85 -14.85
CA THR A 122 -28.05 5.60 -14.85
C THR A 122 -28.64 5.42 -13.44
N SER A 123 -29.97 5.37 -13.32
CA SER A 123 -30.74 5.08 -12.10
C SER A 123 -30.28 3.86 -11.28
N ARG A 124 -29.42 3.01 -11.85
CA ARG A 124 -28.80 1.84 -11.20
C ARG A 124 -27.84 2.25 -10.09
N ASP A 125 -27.00 3.25 -10.29
CA ASP A 125 -25.97 3.63 -9.31
C ASP A 125 -26.58 4.19 -8.01
N GLU A 126 -27.74 4.85 -8.11
CA GLU A 126 -28.50 5.32 -6.95
C GLU A 126 -29.18 4.17 -6.18
N SER A 127 -29.53 3.08 -6.87
CA SER A 127 -30.16 1.90 -6.27
C SER A 127 -29.18 0.95 -5.58
N ILE A 128 -27.92 0.92 -6.04
CA ILE A 128 -26.88 0.05 -5.48
C ILE A 128 -26.34 0.66 -4.19
N ARG A 129 -26.38 -0.11 -3.09
CA ARG A 129 -25.88 0.31 -1.77
C ARG A 129 -24.76 -0.59 -1.29
N ILE A 130 -23.69 0.04 -0.81
CA ILE A 130 -22.50 -0.61 -0.27
C ILE A 130 -22.30 -0.06 1.15
N GLY A 131 -22.70 -0.84 2.14
CA GLY A 131 -22.79 -0.38 3.52
C GLY A 131 -23.77 0.78 3.66
N SER A 132 -23.29 1.90 4.22
CA SER A 132 -24.08 3.11 4.47
C SER A 132 -24.21 4.03 3.25
N LYS A 133 -23.41 3.83 2.19
CA LYS A 133 -23.37 4.70 1.01
C LYS A 133 -24.00 4.04 -0.23
N THR A 134 -24.52 4.84 -1.16
CA THR A 134 -24.84 4.38 -2.52
C THR A 134 -23.58 4.33 -3.39
N LEU A 135 -23.61 3.54 -4.47
CA LEU A 135 -22.50 3.51 -5.43
C LEU A 135 -22.28 4.89 -6.06
N ALA A 136 -23.35 5.63 -6.38
CA ALA A 136 -23.25 7.01 -6.86
C ALA A 136 -22.50 7.92 -5.87
N GLN A 137 -22.81 7.83 -4.57
CA GLN A 137 -22.11 8.59 -3.52
C GLN A 137 -20.64 8.22 -3.46
N ILE A 138 -20.32 6.92 -3.47
CA ILE A 138 -18.95 6.43 -3.48
C ILE A 138 -18.21 6.97 -4.71
N ARG A 139 -18.75 6.84 -5.92
CA ARG A 139 -18.13 7.35 -7.16
C ARG A 139 -17.90 8.86 -7.10
N SER A 140 -18.85 9.62 -6.54
CA SER A 140 -18.71 11.08 -6.37
C SER A 140 -17.60 11.48 -5.40
N ASP A 141 -17.20 10.60 -4.47
CA ASP A 141 -16.04 10.82 -3.62
C ASP A 141 -14.73 10.78 -4.43
N PHE A 142 -14.67 10.16 -5.62
CA PHE A 142 -13.45 10.03 -6.44
C PHE A 142 -13.47 11.00 -7.64
N PRO A 143 -12.95 12.24 -7.50
CA PRO A 143 -13.15 13.29 -8.50
C PRO A 143 -12.61 12.93 -9.89
N ILE A 144 -11.50 12.17 -9.95
CA ILE A 144 -10.86 11.77 -11.21
C ILE A 144 -11.75 10.87 -12.09
N LEU A 145 -12.74 10.19 -11.51
CA LEU A 145 -13.66 9.34 -12.29
C LEU A 145 -14.58 10.17 -13.20
N SER A 146 -14.69 11.49 -12.97
CA SER A 146 -15.48 12.39 -13.83
C SER A 146 -14.74 12.85 -15.10
N GLU A 147 -13.45 12.51 -15.23
CA GLU A 147 -12.64 12.87 -16.40
C GLU A 147 -13.08 12.17 -17.70
N GLN A 148 -12.87 12.85 -18.83
CA GLN A 148 -13.06 12.28 -20.16
C GLN A 148 -11.72 11.98 -20.83
N ILE A 149 -11.59 10.76 -21.34
CA ILE A 149 -10.41 10.26 -22.04
C ILE A 149 -10.82 9.92 -23.47
N ASN A 150 -10.18 10.53 -24.45
CA ASN A 150 -10.46 10.31 -25.88
C ASN A 150 -11.93 10.56 -26.28
N GLY A 151 -12.61 11.51 -25.61
CA GLY A 151 -14.03 11.82 -25.85
C GLY A 151 -15.02 10.82 -25.23
N HIS A 152 -14.54 9.93 -24.37
CA HIS A 152 -15.34 8.97 -23.61
C HIS A 152 -15.16 9.18 -22.11
N GLN A 153 -16.15 8.83 -21.30
CA GLN A 153 -15.95 8.82 -19.85
C GLN A 153 -14.84 7.82 -19.47
N LEU A 154 -14.01 8.20 -18.51
CA LEU A 154 -13.05 7.29 -17.91
C LEU A 154 -13.74 6.05 -17.29
N VAL A 155 -13.34 4.87 -17.76
CA VAL A 155 -13.60 3.58 -17.12
C VAL A 155 -12.29 3.05 -16.57
N TRP A 156 -12.05 3.28 -15.27
CA TRP A 156 -10.78 2.93 -14.63
C TRP A 156 -10.78 1.48 -14.13
N LEU A 157 -10.02 0.61 -14.80
CA LEU A 157 -9.88 -0.82 -14.50
C LEU A 157 -8.39 -1.23 -14.28
N ASP A 158 -7.50 -0.31 -13.90
CA ASP A 158 -6.09 -0.61 -13.54
C ASP A 158 -5.81 -0.46 -12.03
N ASN A 159 -6.83 -0.74 -11.21
CA ASN A 159 -6.80 -0.70 -9.75
C ASN A 159 -5.69 -1.54 -9.11
N GLY A 160 -5.39 -2.71 -9.69
CA GLY A 160 -4.33 -3.60 -9.21
C GLY A 160 -2.91 -3.07 -9.43
N ALA A 161 -2.74 -2.01 -10.23
CA ALA A 161 -1.49 -1.23 -10.29
C ALA A 161 -1.54 -0.08 -9.27
N THR A 162 -2.57 0.75 -9.32
CA THR A 162 -2.86 1.78 -8.32
C THR A 162 -4.34 2.10 -8.32
N THR A 163 -4.92 2.32 -7.14
CA THR A 163 -6.29 2.81 -7.03
C THR A 163 -6.33 4.34 -7.22
N GLN A 164 -7.53 4.89 -7.34
CA GLN A 164 -7.77 6.33 -7.27
C GLN A 164 -7.92 6.80 -5.82
N ARG A 165 -8.04 8.11 -5.59
CA ARG A 165 -8.12 8.71 -4.24
C ARG A 165 -9.48 9.35 -4.01
N PRO A 166 -10.15 9.07 -2.89
CA PRO A 166 -11.36 9.78 -2.53
C PRO A 166 -10.99 11.19 -2.04
N LYS A 167 -11.94 12.12 -2.15
CA LYS A 167 -11.79 13.52 -1.76
C LYS A 167 -11.36 13.67 -0.30
N GLN A 168 -11.80 12.77 0.58
CA GLN A 168 -11.43 12.71 1.99
C GLN A 168 -9.91 12.58 2.18
N VAL A 169 -9.23 11.80 1.34
CA VAL A 169 -7.76 11.65 1.37
C VAL A 169 -7.09 12.91 0.84
N ILE A 170 -7.57 13.43 -0.29
CA ILE A 170 -7.03 14.63 -0.94
C ILE A 170 -7.12 15.84 0.02
N ASP A 171 -8.30 16.05 0.59
CA ASP A 171 -8.58 17.15 1.51
C ASP A 171 -7.78 17.00 2.81
N ARG A 172 -7.62 15.77 3.33
CA ARG A 172 -6.83 15.54 4.55
C ARG A 172 -5.37 15.92 4.37
N ILE A 173 -4.77 15.58 3.23
CA ILE A 173 -3.38 15.93 2.90
C ILE A 173 -3.24 17.43 2.70
N SER A 174 -4.18 18.04 1.96
CA SER A 174 -4.23 19.50 1.80
C SER A 174 -4.28 20.22 3.15
N TYR A 175 -5.15 19.76 4.06
CA TYR A 175 -5.28 20.30 5.40
C TYR A 175 -3.98 20.19 6.20
N TYR A 176 -3.31 19.02 6.15
CA TYR A 176 -2.04 18.81 6.83
C TYR A 176 -1.02 19.89 6.43
N TYR A 177 -0.84 20.11 5.11
CA TYR A 177 0.12 21.10 4.62
C TYR A 177 -0.28 22.55 4.93
N GLN A 178 -1.58 22.84 5.01
CA GLN A 178 -2.07 24.19 5.30
C GLN A 178 -2.02 24.55 6.79
N HIS A 179 -2.15 23.57 7.70
CA HIS A 179 -2.46 23.84 9.11
C HIS A 179 -1.63 23.06 10.14
N GLU A 180 -0.97 21.97 9.76
CA GLU A 180 -0.32 21.04 10.70
C GLU A 180 1.17 20.81 10.39
N ASN A 181 1.64 21.15 9.19
CA ASN A 181 2.96 20.78 8.70
C ASN A 181 4.11 21.20 9.63
N SER A 182 4.83 20.20 10.11
CA SER A 182 6.12 20.33 10.76
C SER A 182 6.86 18.98 10.72
N ASN A 183 8.02 18.90 11.34
CA ASN A 183 8.66 17.62 11.64
C ASN A 183 8.10 17.03 12.94
N VAL A 184 8.23 15.71 13.14
CA VAL A 184 7.62 14.95 14.24
C VAL A 184 8.59 14.68 15.41
N HIS A 185 8.03 14.34 16.58
CA HIS A 185 8.67 13.86 17.82
C HIS A 185 9.56 14.82 18.61
N ARG A 186 10.40 15.63 17.95
CA ARG A 186 11.49 16.40 18.61
C ARG A 186 11.25 17.91 18.76
N GLY A 187 10.12 18.43 18.28
CA GLY A 187 9.83 19.86 18.38
C GLY A 187 9.02 20.20 19.64
N ALA A 188 9.46 21.21 20.39
CA ALA A 188 8.75 21.72 21.58
C ALA A 188 7.63 22.73 21.25
N HIS A 189 7.37 22.98 19.96
CA HIS A 189 6.40 23.97 19.49
C HIS A 189 5.09 23.31 19.01
N THR A 190 4.01 24.08 19.01
CA THR A 190 2.65 23.60 18.71
C THR A 190 2.53 22.83 17.39
N LEU A 191 3.18 23.28 16.32
CA LEU A 191 3.10 22.59 15.01
C LEU A 191 3.78 21.22 15.01
N ALA A 192 4.85 21.01 15.80
CA ALA A 192 5.47 19.70 15.92
C ALA A 192 4.58 18.75 16.72
N ALA A 193 3.92 19.23 17.78
CA ALA A 193 2.92 18.44 18.51
C ALA A 193 1.78 18.00 17.58
N ARG A 194 1.15 18.93 16.85
CA ARG A 194 0.08 18.60 15.89
C ARG A 194 0.50 17.62 14.82
N SER A 195 1.68 17.82 14.22
CA SER A 195 2.23 16.90 13.21
C SER A 195 2.47 15.51 13.79
N THR A 196 3.00 15.43 15.02
CA THR A 196 3.25 14.17 15.72
C THR A 196 1.94 13.45 16.04
N ASP A 197 0.95 14.17 16.58
CA ASP A 197 -0.36 13.61 16.89
C ASP A 197 -1.04 13.06 15.62
N ALA A 198 -0.96 13.80 14.50
CA ALA A 198 -1.52 13.34 13.24
C ALA A 198 -0.82 12.09 12.69
N TYR A 199 0.51 12.02 12.79
CA TYR A 199 1.32 10.89 12.34
C TYR A 199 1.07 9.63 13.17
N GLU A 200 1.08 9.75 14.50
CA GLU A 200 0.84 8.60 15.40
C GLU A 200 -0.63 8.16 15.37
N ASN A 201 -1.59 9.09 15.21
CA ASN A 201 -2.98 8.71 14.99
C ASN A 201 -3.15 7.91 13.68
N ALA A 202 -2.41 8.22 12.63
CA ALA A 202 -2.43 7.39 11.43
C ALA A 202 -1.91 5.97 11.69
N ARG A 203 -0.91 5.82 12.56
CA ARG A 203 -0.39 4.51 12.99
C ARG A 203 -1.43 3.72 13.78
N ASP A 204 -2.15 4.38 14.68
CA ASP A 204 -3.26 3.77 15.43
C ASP A 204 -4.41 3.34 14.51
N ILE A 205 -4.75 4.15 13.49
CA ILE A 205 -5.74 3.76 12.48
C ILE A 205 -5.27 2.51 11.71
N VAL A 206 -3.99 2.44 11.32
CA VAL A 206 -3.44 1.25 10.67
C VAL A 206 -3.53 0.03 11.58
N ARG A 207 -3.14 0.16 12.86
CA ARG A 207 -3.25 -0.90 13.87
C ARG A 207 -4.68 -1.43 13.93
N ASP A 208 -5.66 -0.55 14.07
CA ASP A 208 -7.06 -0.92 14.20
C ASP A 208 -7.61 -1.56 12.91
N PHE A 209 -7.26 -1.00 11.75
CA PHE A 209 -7.71 -1.48 10.44
C PHE A 209 -7.30 -2.93 10.16
N ILE A 210 -6.08 -3.32 10.55
CA ILE A 210 -5.57 -4.68 10.36
C ILE A 210 -5.72 -5.57 11.61
N GLY A 211 -6.31 -5.04 12.69
CA GLY A 211 -6.45 -5.76 13.95
C GLY A 211 -5.12 -6.19 14.58
N ALA A 212 -4.11 -5.33 14.59
CA ALA A 212 -2.86 -5.53 15.30
C ALA A 212 -3.00 -5.25 16.81
N GLY A 213 -2.14 -5.84 17.63
CA GLY A 213 -2.22 -5.72 19.09
C GLY A 213 -1.68 -4.40 19.63
N SER A 214 -0.73 -3.78 18.93
CA SER A 214 -0.13 -2.50 19.31
C SER A 214 0.32 -1.70 18.09
N SER A 215 0.31 -0.37 18.20
CA SER A 215 0.91 0.52 17.19
C SER A 215 2.44 0.38 17.13
N ASP A 216 3.08 -0.16 18.19
CA ASP A 216 4.51 -0.53 18.18
C ASP A 216 4.85 -1.59 17.12
N GLU A 217 3.86 -2.35 16.65
CA GLU A 217 4.00 -3.42 15.66
C GLU A 217 3.91 -2.89 14.22
N ILE A 218 3.66 -1.59 14.06
CA ILE A 218 3.40 -0.94 12.77
C ILE A 218 4.58 -0.05 12.41
N VAL A 219 5.30 -0.38 11.34
CA VAL A 219 6.38 0.43 10.78
C VAL A 219 5.94 1.03 9.44
N PHE A 220 6.11 2.33 9.29
CA PHE A 220 5.91 3.02 8.03
C PHE A 220 7.13 2.91 7.13
N VAL A 221 6.89 2.60 5.86
CA VAL A 221 7.88 2.47 4.79
C VAL A 221 7.33 3.09 3.50
N ARG A 222 8.09 3.09 2.41
CA ARG A 222 7.67 3.65 1.11
C ARG A 222 6.61 2.82 0.39
N GLY A 223 6.49 1.53 0.73
CA GLY A 223 5.58 0.58 0.09
C GLY A 223 5.94 -0.87 0.43
N THR A 224 5.13 -1.82 -0.05
CA THR A 224 5.31 -3.27 0.12
C THR A 224 6.71 -3.72 -0.28
N THR A 225 7.27 -3.18 -1.36
CA THR A 225 8.62 -3.55 -1.81
C THR A 225 9.68 -3.22 -0.75
N GLU A 226 9.62 -2.04 -0.13
CA GLU A 226 10.55 -1.68 0.94
C GLU A 226 10.25 -2.47 2.22
N ALA A 227 8.98 -2.75 2.48
CA ALA A 227 8.52 -3.59 3.59
C ALA A 227 9.15 -5.00 3.54
N ILE A 228 9.11 -5.65 2.38
CA ILE A 228 9.70 -6.97 2.18
C ILE A 228 11.23 -6.91 2.26
N ASN A 229 11.86 -5.87 1.68
CA ASN A 229 13.31 -5.70 1.78
C ASN A 229 13.78 -5.49 3.22
N LEU A 230 13.02 -4.76 4.03
CA LEU A 230 13.27 -4.62 5.46
C LEU A 230 13.27 -6.00 6.11
N VAL A 231 12.20 -6.79 5.98
CA VAL A 231 12.12 -8.11 6.63
C VAL A 231 13.23 -9.04 6.12
N ALA A 232 13.47 -9.06 4.81
CA ALA A 232 14.54 -9.87 4.20
C ALA A 232 15.93 -9.54 4.78
N ASN A 233 16.28 -8.26 4.88
CA ASN A 233 17.64 -7.85 5.28
C ASN A 233 17.82 -7.71 6.79
N ALA A 234 16.82 -7.20 7.50
CA ALA A 234 16.88 -6.91 8.92
C ALA A 234 16.61 -8.14 9.79
N TYR A 235 15.67 -8.99 9.37
CA TYR A 235 15.21 -10.13 10.16
C TYR A 235 15.74 -11.46 9.64
N VAL A 236 15.53 -11.78 8.35
CA VAL A 236 15.83 -13.11 7.81
C VAL A 236 17.31 -13.32 7.55
N LYS A 237 17.94 -12.46 6.73
CA LYS A 237 19.34 -12.59 6.30
C LYS A 237 20.34 -12.85 7.45
N PRO A 238 20.26 -12.19 8.63
CA PRO A 238 21.17 -12.45 9.73
C PRO A 238 21.10 -13.86 10.33
N THR A 239 20.05 -14.63 10.00
CA THR A 239 19.80 -15.98 10.52
C THR A 239 20.14 -17.09 9.53
N LEU A 240 20.51 -16.74 8.29
CA LEU A 240 20.73 -17.69 7.21
C LEU A 240 22.16 -18.22 7.20
N GLU A 241 22.28 -19.52 6.96
CA GLU A 241 23.52 -20.22 6.64
C GLU A 241 23.46 -20.81 5.22
N PRO A 242 24.60 -21.13 4.59
CA PRO A 242 24.63 -21.75 3.27
C PRO A 242 23.78 -23.03 3.20
N GLY A 243 22.88 -23.08 2.23
CA GLY A 243 21.96 -24.18 2.00
C GLY A 243 20.67 -24.14 2.82
N ASP A 244 20.46 -23.12 3.67
CA ASP A 244 19.16 -22.84 4.27
C ASP A 244 18.11 -22.52 3.21
N GLU A 245 16.84 -22.73 3.53
CA GLU A 245 15.74 -22.69 2.56
C GLU A 245 14.74 -21.59 2.90
N ILE A 246 14.36 -20.82 1.88
CA ILE A 246 13.26 -19.84 1.93
C ILE A 246 12.18 -20.34 0.99
N ILE A 247 10.95 -20.49 1.49
CA ILE A 247 9.80 -20.91 0.67
C ILE A 247 9.06 -19.65 0.19
N VAL A 248 8.82 -19.56 -1.10
CA VAL A 248 7.94 -18.57 -1.74
C VAL A 248 6.87 -19.29 -2.56
N SER A 249 5.83 -18.60 -3.03
CA SER A 249 4.88 -19.19 -3.97
C SER A 249 5.21 -18.85 -5.43
N ILE A 250 4.64 -19.59 -6.38
CA ILE A 250 4.74 -19.20 -7.80
C ILE A 250 3.91 -17.94 -8.12
N LEU A 251 2.95 -17.59 -7.26
CA LEU A 251 2.03 -16.44 -7.42
C LEU A 251 2.66 -15.09 -7.07
N GLU A 252 3.90 -15.09 -6.58
CA GLU A 252 4.53 -13.88 -6.07
C GLU A 252 4.71 -12.80 -7.13
N HIS A 253 4.42 -11.56 -6.71
CA HIS A 253 4.91 -10.37 -7.38
C HIS A 253 6.44 -10.30 -7.25
N HIS A 254 7.14 -9.67 -8.22
CA HIS A 254 8.61 -9.56 -8.22
C HIS A 254 9.16 -8.94 -6.93
N ALA A 255 8.42 -8.02 -6.31
CA ALA A 255 8.76 -7.43 -5.01
C ALA A 255 8.86 -8.47 -3.88
N ASN A 256 8.16 -9.61 -4.00
CA ASN A 256 8.24 -10.74 -3.09
C ASN A 256 9.02 -11.94 -3.66
N ILE A 257 9.91 -11.68 -4.63
CA ILE A 257 10.85 -12.68 -5.19
C ILE A 257 12.28 -12.15 -5.09
N VAL A 258 12.52 -10.97 -5.66
CA VAL A 258 13.87 -10.42 -5.84
C VAL A 258 14.60 -10.21 -4.52
N PRO A 259 13.99 -9.68 -3.43
CA PRO A 259 14.70 -9.54 -2.15
C PRO A 259 15.22 -10.87 -1.61
N TRP A 260 14.43 -11.94 -1.74
CA TRP A 260 14.82 -13.28 -1.32
C TRP A 260 15.95 -13.84 -2.17
N GLN A 261 15.92 -13.61 -3.50
CA GLN A 261 17.00 -14.00 -4.40
C GLN A 261 18.32 -13.28 -4.06
N LEU A 262 18.26 -11.98 -3.77
CA LEU A 262 19.45 -11.20 -3.40
C LEU A 262 20.09 -11.75 -2.13
N ILE A 263 19.32 -11.94 -1.05
CA ILE A 263 19.90 -12.47 0.19
C ILE A 263 20.35 -13.94 0.04
N ALA A 264 19.70 -14.72 -0.82
CA ALA A 264 20.12 -16.09 -1.14
C ALA A 264 21.47 -16.12 -1.87
N GLN A 265 21.70 -15.20 -2.82
CA GLN A 265 23.01 -15.07 -3.50
C GLN A 265 24.13 -14.69 -2.53
N GLU A 266 23.83 -13.87 -1.52
CA GLU A 266 24.83 -13.42 -0.54
C GLU A 266 25.12 -14.46 0.56
N THR A 267 24.13 -15.25 0.96
CA THR A 267 24.22 -16.19 2.10
C THR A 267 24.41 -17.64 1.66
N GLY A 268 24.14 -17.96 0.39
CA GLY A 268 24.09 -19.33 -0.10
C GLY A 268 22.79 -20.08 0.22
N ALA A 269 21.76 -19.38 0.72
CA ALA A 269 20.42 -19.95 0.88
C ALA A 269 19.80 -20.32 -0.49
N VAL A 270 18.74 -21.14 -0.47
CA VAL A 270 18.03 -21.61 -1.66
C VAL A 270 16.55 -21.26 -1.57
N LEU A 271 15.96 -20.90 -2.71
CA LEU A 271 14.53 -20.68 -2.81
C LEU A 271 13.81 -21.97 -3.19
N LYS A 272 12.73 -22.28 -2.47
CA LYS A 272 11.75 -23.32 -2.81
C LYS A 272 10.43 -22.64 -3.19
N VAL A 273 9.72 -23.22 -4.16
CA VAL A 273 8.55 -22.58 -4.76
C VAL A 273 7.31 -23.46 -4.61
N ILE A 274 6.25 -22.91 -4.00
CA ILE A 274 4.93 -23.56 -3.90
C ILE A 274 4.26 -23.53 -5.28
N PRO A 275 3.90 -24.68 -5.86
CA PRO A 275 3.22 -24.73 -7.14
C PRO A 275 1.72 -24.42 -7.02
N VAL A 276 1.10 -24.13 -8.16
CA VAL A 276 -0.36 -24.04 -8.32
C VAL A 276 -0.90 -25.20 -9.15
N ASP A 277 -2.22 -25.38 -9.12
CA ASP A 277 -2.95 -26.19 -10.09
C ASP A 277 -3.33 -25.39 -11.36
N GLU A 278 -4.03 -26.04 -12.28
CA GLU A 278 -4.46 -25.46 -13.55
C GLU A 278 -5.44 -24.29 -13.39
N SER A 279 -6.11 -24.17 -12.23
CA SER A 279 -6.97 -23.02 -11.93
C SER A 279 -6.17 -21.82 -11.39
N GLY A 280 -4.93 -22.06 -10.94
CA GLY A 280 -4.11 -21.07 -10.25
C GLY A 280 -4.27 -21.08 -8.73
N GLN A 281 -4.84 -22.13 -8.15
CA GLN A 281 -4.93 -22.34 -6.71
C GLN A 281 -3.64 -22.97 -6.19
N LEU A 282 -3.13 -22.51 -5.04
CA LEU A 282 -1.92 -23.12 -4.43
C LEU A 282 -2.19 -24.56 -3.99
N LYS A 283 -1.22 -25.44 -4.27
CA LYS A 283 -1.25 -26.84 -3.84
C LYS A 283 -0.71 -26.97 -2.41
N LEU A 284 -1.62 -26.99 -1.43
CA LEU A 284 -1.26 -27.06 -0.01
C LEU A 284 -0.51 -28.35 0.36
N ASP A 285 -0.82 -29.47 -0.28
CA ASP A 285 -0.13 -30.73 -0.05
C ASP A 285 1.32 -30.68 -0.54
N GLU A 286 1.58 -30.00 -1.66
CA GLU A 286 2.94 -29.75 -2.14
C GLU A 286 3.69 -28.77 -1.24
N TYR A 287 3.03 -27.74 -0.71
CA TYR A 287 3.63 -26.81 0.26
C TYR A 287 4.12 -27.53 1.51
N GLU A 288 3.32 -28.43 2.10
CA GLU A 288 3.73 -29.17 3.30
C GLU A 288 4.97 -30.07 3.04
N LYS A 289 5.11 -30.61 1.82
CA LYS A 289 6.28 -31.42 1.42
C LYS A 289 7.56 -30.60 1.25
N LEU A 290 7.48 -29.27 1.10
CA LEU A 290 8.67 -28.43 0.92
C LEU A 290 9.48 -28.25 2.21
N PHE A 291 8.87 -28.40 3.37
CA PHE A 291 9.51 -28.15 4.67
C PHE A 291 10.59 -29.18 4.99
N THR A 292 11.74 -28.69 5.42
CA THR A 292 12.84 -29.49 5.96
C THR A 292 13.42 -28.80 7.20
N LYS A 293 14.40 -29.44 7.84
CA LYS A 293 15.15 -28.82 8.95
C LYS A 293 15.94 -27.56 8.53
N LYS A 294 16.12 -27.36 7.22
CA LYS A 294 16.81 -26.19 6.65
C LYS A 294 15.87 -25.03 6.33
N THR A 295 14.55 -25.23 6.42
CA THR A 295 13.60 -24.16 6.15
C THR A 295 13.66 -23.11 7.25
N LYS A 296 13.96 -21.86 6.88
CA LYS A 296 14.11 -20.74 7.83
C LYS A 296 13.00 -19.70 7.73
N PHE A 297 12.38 -19.57 6.56
CA PHE A 297 11.37 -18.55 6.35
C PHE A 297 10.40 -18.92 5.22
N VAL A 298 9.16 -18.43 5.33
CA VAL A 298 8.14 -18.50 4.27
C VAL A 298 7.71 -17.09 3.91
N SER A 299 7.48 -16.82 2.62
CA SER A 299 6.82 -15.59 2.21
C SER A 299 5.82 -15.84 1.08
N VAL A 300 4.58 -15.40 1.26
CA VAL A 300 3.48 -15.69 0.33
C VAL A 300 2.58 -14.48 0.11
N ALA A 301 2.12 -14.30 -1.12
CA ALA A 301 1.05 -13.35 -1.43
C ALA A 301 -0.28 -13.82 -0.83
N HIS A 302 -1.03 -12.90 -0.21
CA HIS A 302 -2.41 -13.15 0.21
C HIS A 302 -3.36 -13.20 -1.00
N VAL A 303 -3.13 -12.32 -1.97
CA VAL A 303 -3.88 -12.27 -3.23
C VAL A 303 -2.91 -12.09 -4.39
N SER A 304 -2.99 -12.96 -5.40
CA SER A 304 -2.20 -12.81 -6.62
C SER A 304 -2.62 -11.56 -7.39
N ASN A 305 -1.67 -10.69 -7.74
CA ASN A 305 -1.96 -9.51 -8.55
C ASN A 305 -2.30 -9.82 -10.01
N VAL A 306 -2.02 -11.03 -10.49
CA VAL A 306 -2.30 -11.45 -11.87
C VAL A 306 -3.50 -12.37 -11.93
N LEU A 307 -3.53 -13.39 -11.07
CA LEU A 307 -4.61 -14.37 -11.10
C LEU A 307 -5.80 -13.96 -10.25
N GLY A 308 -5.67 -13.00 -9.34
CA GLY A 308 -6.68 -12.72 -8.33
C GLY A 308 -6.87 -13.83 -7.30
N THR A 309 -6.20 -14.99 -7.43
CA THR A 309 -6.29 -16.10 -6.47
C THR A 309 -6.10 -15.60 -5.05
N VAL A 310 -7.07 -15.86 -4.19
CA VAL A 310 -6.96 -15.68 -2.74
C VAL A 310 -6.31 -16.92 -2.16
N THR A 311 -5.15 -16.75 -1.53
CA THR A 311 -4.42 -17.88 -0.94
C THR A 311 -4.99 -18.23 0.43
N PRO A 312 -4.97 -19.53 0.82
CA PRO A 312 -5.45 -19.98 2.13
C PRO A 312 -4.43 -19.63 3.23
N VAL A 313 -4.28 -18.34 3.52
CA VAL A 313 -3.20 -17.83 4.39
C VAL A 313 -3.26 -18.39 5.82
N ALA A 314 -4.45 -18.64 6.37
CA ALA A 314 -4.59 -19.22 7.70
C ALA A 314 -3.96 -20.62 7.76
N GLU A 315 -4.22 -21.45 6.75
CA GLU A 315 -3.65 -22.78 6.62
C GLU A 315 -2.14 -22.72 6.34
N LEU A 316 -1.70 -21.78 5.49
CA LEU A 316 -0.28 -21.57 5.19
C LEU A 316 0.52 -21.20 6.44
N ILE A 317 -0.01 -20.29 7.26
CA ILE A 317 0.56 -19.87 8.55
C ILE A 317 0.59 -21.04 9.52
N ALA A 318 -0.54 -21.74 9.69
CA ALA A 318 -0.62 -22.88 10.61
C ALA A 318 0.40 -23.98 10.26
N ILE A 319 0.58 -24.31 8.98
CA ILE A 319 1.59 -25.27 8.53
C ILE A 319 3.01 -24.74 8.84
N ALA A 320 3.33 -23.49 8.50
CA ALA A 320 4.65 -22.92 8.76
C ALA A 320 5.01 -22.98 10.26
N HIS A 321 4.06 -22.60 11.11
CA HIS A 321 4.24 -22.61 12.57
C HIS A 321 4.38 -24.02 13.14
N ARG A 322 3.67 -25.03 12.61
CA ARG A 322 3.89 -26.44 12.99
C ARG A 322 5.33 -26.89 12.72
N HIS A 323 5.99 -26.32 11.73
CA HIS A 323 7.40 -26.55 11.42
C HIS A 323 8.35 -25.60 12.17
N GLY A 324 7.85 -24.70 13.01
CA GLY A 324 8.66 -23.71 13.73
C GLY A 324 9.23 -22.61 12.84
N VAL A 325 8.63 -22.39 11.66
CA VAL A 325 9.09 -21.42 10.65
C VAL A 325 8.18 -20.19 10.65
N ARG A 326 8.79 -19.01 10.55
CA ARG A 326 8.08 -17.72 10.47
C ARG A 326 7.65 -17.39 9.05
N ILE A 327 6.57 -16.62 8.92
CA ILE A 327 5.94 -16.33 7.63
C ILE A 327 5.60 -14.85 7.42
N LEU A 328 5.92 -14.32 6.24
CA LEU A 328 5.48 -13.01 5.77
C LEU A 328 4.33 -13.14 4.77
N ILE A 329 3.28 -12.36 4.99
CA ILE A 329 2.13 -12.24 4.09
C ILE A 329 2.21 -10.94 3.28
N ASP A 330 2.36 -11.03 1.96
CA ASP A 330 2.21 -9.89 1.06
C ASP A 330 0.71 -9.60 0.84
N GLY A 331 0.24 -8.58 1.55
CA GLY A 331 -1.14 -8.09 1.54
C GLY A 331 -1.40 -6.95 0.56
N ALA A 332 -0.48 -6.65 -0.36
CA ALA A 332 -0.59 -5.48 -1.24
C ALA A 332 -1.89 -5.44 -2.07
N GLN A 333 -2.43 -6.61 -2.42
CA GLN A 333 -3.70 -6.72 -3.13
C GLN A 333 -4.86 -7.07 -2.20
N SER A 334 -4.64 -7.65 -1.02
CA SER A 334 -5.77 -8.00 -0.14
C SER A 334 -6.30 -6.80 0.64
N ILE A 335 -5.42 -5.86 1.02
CA ILE A 335 -5.73 -4.82 2.02
C ILE A 335 -6.93 -3.93 1.67
N ALA A 336 -7.20 -3.71 0.37
CA ALA A 336 -8.29 -2.86 -0.10
C ALA A 336 -9.57 -3.64 -0.42
N HIS A 337 -9.50 -4.97 -0.48
CA HIS A 337 -10.54 -5.81 -1.07
C HIS A 337 -11.09 -6.86 -0.09
N ILE A 338 -10.29 -7.30 0.89
CA ILE A 338 -10.62 -8.40 1.81
C ILE A 338 -10.46 -7.90 3.26
N PRO A 339 -11.39 -8.21 4.18
CA PRO A 339 -11.19 -7.96 5.60
C PRO A 339 -9.95 -8.71 6.11
N VAL A 340 -9.05 -8.00 6.80
CA VAL A 340 -7.81 -8.58 7.35
C VAL A 340 -7.79 -8.39 8.86
N SER A 341 -7.44 -9.45 9.58
CA SER A 341 -7.03 -9.36 10.98
C SER A 341 -5.74 -10.15 11.18
N VAL A 342 -4.63 -9.45 11.38
CA VAL A 342 -3.30 -10.07 11.53
C VAL A 342 -3.20 -10.91 12.80
N THR A 343 -3.87 -10.49 13.87
CA THR A 343 -3.96 -11.25 15.13
C THR A 343 -4.79 -12.51 14.94
N ALA A 344 -5.95 -12.44 14.27
CA ALA A 344 -6.78 -13.62 14.03
C ALA A 344 -6.12 -14.64 13.10
N LEU A 345 -5.32 -14.17 12.15
CA LEU A 345 -4.52 -15.02 11.27
C LEU A 345 -3.26 -15.59 11.93
N ASP A 346 -2.85 -15.05 13.08
CA ASP A 346 -1.56 -15.30 13.71
C ASP A 346 -0.35 -14.99 12.78
N ALA A 347 -0.49 -14.00 11.89
CA ALA A 347 0.57 -13.65 10.94
C ALA A 347 1.83 -13.15 11.68
N ASP A 348 3.02 -13.60 11.26
CA ASP A 348 4.28 -13.09 11.86
C ASP A 348 4.65 -11.72 11.27
N PHE A 349 4.48 -11.57 9.96
CA PHE A 349 4.57 -10.29 9.25
C PHE A 349 3.43 -10.14 8.25
N PHE A 350 2.93 -8.91 8.08
CA PHE A 350 1.96 -8.56 7.05
C PHE A 350 2.34 -7.21 6.44
N VAL A 351 2.39 -7.11 5.12
CA VAL A 351 2.88 -5.90 4.44
C VAL A 351 1.91 -5.41 3.38
N PHE A 352 1.80 -4.09 3.21
CA PHE A 352 0.98 -3.51 2.15
C PHE A 352 1.45 -2.11 1.70
N SER A 353 0.92 -1.64 0.57
CA SER A 353 1.23 -0.35 -0.03
C SER A 353 0.01 0.56 0.02
N GLY A 354 0.19 1.82 0.46
CA GLY A 354 -0.88 2.81 0.56
C GLY A 354 -1.57 3.08 -0.79
N HIS A 355 -0.79 3.20 -1.87
CA HIS A 355 -1.32 3.52 -3.19
C HIS A 355 -2.27 2.47 -3.78
N LYS A 356 -2.36 1.28 -3.18
CA LYS A 356 -3.33 0.24 -3.53
C LYS A 356 -4.56 0.21 -2.63
N VAL A 357 -4.57 1.00 -1.55
CA VAL A 357 -5.69 1.15 -0.61
C VAL A 357 -6.17 2.59 -0.54
N PHE A 358 -6.31 3.21 -1.71
CA PHE A 358 -6.86 4.56 -1.91
C PHE A 358 -6.06 5.69 -1.24
N ALA A 359 -4.86 5.40 -0.74
CA ALA A 359 -3.97 6.34 -0.06
C ALA A 359 -2.87 6.88 -0.99
N PRO A 360 -2.07 7.89 -0.59
CA PRO A 360 -0.99 8.44 -1.41
C PRO A 360 0.04 7.41 -1.88
N THR A 361 0.78 7.80 -2.93
CA THR A 361 2.04 7.13 -3.29
C THR A 361 3.10 7.38 -2.23
N GLY A 362 4.10 6.49 -2.13
CA GLY A 362 5.26 6.74 -1.27
C GLY A 362 5.07 6.36 0.20
N ILE A 363 3.95 5.74 0.56
CA ILE A 363 3.69 5.18 1.89
C ILE A 363 3.24 3.72 1.80
N GLY A 364 3.65 2.93 2.78
CA GLY A 364 3.30 1.54 3.00
C GLY A 364 3.60 1.14 4.43
N VAL A 365 3.28 -0.11 4.75
CA VAL A 365 3.28 -0.59 6.13
C VAL A 365 3.95 -1.97 6.20
N VAL A 366 4.77 -2.14 7.24
CA VAL A 366 5.11 -3.45 7.80
C VAL A 366 4.36 -3.58 9.13
N TYR A 367 3.50 -4.58 9.21
CA TYR A 367 3.16 -5.19 10.49
C TYR A 367 4.17 -6.30 10.77
N GLY A 368 4.70 -6.35 12.00
CA GLY A 368 5.45 -7.49 12.50
C GLY A 368 5.20 -7.66 13.99
N LYS A 369 5.05 -8.91 14.45
CA LYS A 369 4.92 -9.20 15.88
C LYS A 369 6.08 -8.56 16.66
N LYS A 370 5.76 -7.98 17.82
CA LYS A 370 6.73 -7.18 18.62
C LYS A 370 8.06 -7.90 18.82
N GLU A 371 8.05 -9.17 19.21
CA GLU A 371 9.26 -9.96 19.47
C GLU A 371 10.13 -10.15 18.22
N LEU A 372 9.55 -10.13 17.03
CA LEU A 372 10.26 -10.29 15.77
C LEU A 372 10.92 -8.97 15.34
N LEU A 373 10.21 -7.84 15.53
CA LEU A 373 10.77 -6.50 15.31
C LEU A 373 11.90 -6.18 16.31
N ASP A 374 11.76 -6.63 17.55
CA ASP A 374 12.81 -6.51 18.57
C ASP A 374 14.06 -7.32 18.19
N ALA A 375 13.88 -8.55 17.69
CA ALA A 375 14.97 -9.43 17.26
C ALA A 375 15.68 -8.98 15.97
N ALA A 376 14.98 -8.29 15.06
CA ALA A 376 15.55 -7.81 13.81
C ALA A 376 16.67 -6.76 14.04
N ARG A 377 17.65 -6.67 13.15
CA ARG A 377 18.67 -5.59 13.20
C ARG A 377 18.12 -4.31 12.54
N PRO A 378 18.66 -3.11 12.81
CA PRO A 378 18.26 -1.93 12.04
C PRO A 378 18.45 -2.13 10.53
N TYR A 379 17.55 -1.53 9.72
CA TYR A 379 17.60 -1.64 8.26
C TYR A 379 18.32 -0.44 7.63
N HIS A 380 17.73 0.76 7.75
CA HIS A 380 18.37 2.02 7.40
C HIS A 380 18.95 2.68 8.66
N GLY A 381 20.10 3.36 8.52
CA GLY A 381 20.75 4.10 9.61
C GLY A 381 20.61 5.61 9.41
N GLY A 382 20.36 6.36 10.48
CA GLY A 382 20.24 7.82 10.43
C GLY A 382 19.63 8.41 11.69
N GLY A 383 19.18 9.66 11.61
CA GLY A 383 18.40 10.28 12.69
C GLY A 383 17.05 9.55 12.91
N ASN A 384 16.33 9.90 13.97
CA ASN A 384 15.05 9.29 14.38
C ASN A 384 15.12 7.87 14.93
N MET A 385 15.88 6.98 14.30
CA MET A 385 16.00 5.58 14.72
C MET A 385 16.99 5.32 15.86
N ILE A 386 17.70 6.37 16.29
CA ILE A 386 18.69 6.33 17.38
C ILE A 386 18.12 6.83 18.71
N LYS A 387 18.65 6.27 19.80
CA LYS A 387 18.48 6.77 21.16
C LYS A 387 19.70 7.58 21.61
N ASP A 388 20.90 7.13 21.26
CA ASP A 388 22.18 7.77 21.61
C ASP A 388 23.24 7.49 20.53
N VAL A 389 24.07 8.48 20.22
CA VAL A 389 25.12 8.39 19.19
C VAL A 389 26.41 9.03 19.70
N THR A 390 27.46 8.23 19.68
CA THR A 390 28.87 8.64 19.85
C THR A 390 29.66 8.17 18.63
N PHE A 391 30.93 8.60 18.47
CA PHE A 391 31.77 8.11 17.38
C PHE A 391 32.10 6.61 17.52
N GLU A 392 32.13 6.10 18.75
CA GLU A 392 32.50 4.72 19.08
C GLU A 392 31.30 3.77 19.08
N ARG A 393 30.09 4.28 19.33
CA ARG A 393 28.89 3.46 19.55
C ARG A 393 27.59 4.19 19.22
N THR A 394 26.63 3.42 18.71
CA THR A 394 25.23 3.83 18.58
C THR A 394 24.32 2.93 19.43
N ILE A 395 23.33 3.53 20.09
CA ILE A 395 22.20 2.84 20.74
C ILE A 395 20.94 3.18 19.94
N TYR A 396 20.18 2.16 19.54
CA TYR A 396 18.98 2.32 18.72
C TYR A 396 17.71 2.46 19.56
N ASN A 397 16.68 3.09 19.00
CA ASN A 397 15.33 3.06 19.54
C ASN A 397 14.71 1.66 19.41
N PRO A 398 13.66 1.34 20.19
CA PRO A 398 12.80 0.19 19.92
C PRO A 398 12.00 0.38 18.62
N ALA A 399 11.32 -0.68 18.18
CA ALA A 399 10.29 -0.57 17.14
C ALA A 399 9.16 0.36 17.62
N PRO A 400 8.52 1.13 16.73
CA PRO A 400 8.71 1.11 15.28
C PRO A 400 9.87 2.03 14.81
N ASN A 401 10.25 3.02 15.61
CA ASN A 401 11.23 4.06 15.25
C ASN A 401 12.60 3.49 14.85
N LYS A 402 13.00 2.33 15.37
CA LYS A 402 14.19 1.57 14.93
C LYS A 402 14.31 1.41 13.42
N PHE A 403 13.20 1.38 12.71
CA PHE A 403 13.11 1.13 11.28
C PHE A 403 12.71 2.36 10.46
N GLU A 404 12.39 3.48 11.11
CA GLU A 404 11.95 4.73 10.47
C GLU A 404 13.08 5.76 10.51
N ALA A 405 14.16 5.48 9.77
CA ALA A 405 15.35 6.33 9.74
C ALA A 405 15.11 7.61 8.93
N GLY A 406 15.52 8.75 9.50
CA GLY A 406 15.34 10.07 8.90
C GLY A 406 13.92 10.62 9.07
N THR A 407 13.61 11.69 8.34
CA THR A 407 12.25 12.23 8.25
C THR A 407 11.44 11.35 7.31
N GLY A 408 10.39 10.70 7.81
CA GLY A 408 9.49 9.86 7.02
C GLY A 408 8.49 10.67 6.18
N SER A 409 7.63 9.98 5.43
CA SER A 409 6.57 10.63 4.64
C SER A 409 5.33 10.94 5.51
N ILE A 410 5.44 11.99 6.33
CA ILE A 410 4.47 12.31 7.39
C ILE A 410 3.06 12.56 6.83
N ALA A 411 2.93 13.44 5.83
CA ALA A 411 1.65 13.78 5.22
C ALA A 411 1.01 12.56 4.53
N ASP A 412 1.82 11.67 3.96
CA ASP A 412 1.33 10.48 3.28
C ASP A 412 0.83 9.42 4.28
N ALA A 413 1.48 9.27 5.45
CA ALA A 413 0.96 8.45 6.53
C ALA A 413 -0.40 8.97 7.02
N VAL A 414 -0.53 10.30 7.18
CA VAL A 414 -1.80 10.94 7.51
C VAL A 414 -2.86 10.69 6.43
N GLY A 415 -2.50 10.78 5.16
CA GLY A 415 -3.38 10.44 4.02
C GLY A 415 -3.76 8.96 4.00
N LEU A 416 -2.86 8.05 4.39
CA LEU A 416 -3.15 6.64 4.58
C LEU A 416 -4.19 6.42 5.68
N GLY A 417 -4.04 7.08 6.82
CA GLY A 417 -5.06 7.06 7.87
C GLY A 417 -6.44 7.44 7.35
N ALA A 418 -6.56 8.53 6.58
CA ALA A 418 -7.84 8.94 5.98
C ALA A 418 -8.43 7.90 5.01
N ALA A 419 -7.59 7.22 4.23
CA ALA A 419 -8.05 6.20 3.29
C ALA A 419 -8.59 4.95 4.02
N LEU A 420 -7.90 4.52 5.08
CA LEU A 420 -8.34 3.40 5.91
C LEU A 420 -9.62 3.73 6.69
N THR A 421 -9.74 4.97 7.19
CA THR A 421 -10.98 5.46 7.81
C THR A 421 -12.14 5.44 6.82
N TYR A 422 -11.93 5.92 5.59
CA TYR A 422 -12.95 5.88 4.53
C TYR A 422 -13.48 4.46 4.27
N LEU A 423 -12.59 3.48 4.19
CA LEU A 423 -12.98 2.07 4.04
C LEU A 423 -13.68 1.51 5.27
N SER A 424 -13.23 1.89 6.47
CA SER A 424 -13.82 1.46 7.73
C SER A 424 -15.25 1.96 7.89
N GLU A 425 -15.54 3.20 7.49
CA GLU A 425 -16.88 3.80 7.52
C GLU A 425 -17.87 3.11 6.57
N ILE A 426 -17.39 2.60 5.42
CA ILE A 426 -18.19 1.79 4.49
C ILE A 426 -18.34 0.36 5.02
N GLY A 427 -17.29 -0.15 5.68
CA GLY A 427 -17.19 -1.49 6.23
C GLY A 427 -16.60 -2.47 5.22
N MET A 428 -15.42 -3.01 5.54
CA MET A 428 -14.71 -3.98 4.67
C MET A 428 -15.54 -5.21 4.26
N PRO A 429 -16.44 -5.78 5.10
CA PRO A 429 -17.32 -6.85 4.63
C PRO A 429 -18.27 -6.43 3.50
N CYS A 430 -18.72 -5.16 3.50
CA CYS A 430 -19.56 -4.62 2.43
C CYS A 430 -18.75 -4.41 1.15
N VAL A 431 -17.51 -3.90 1.28
CA VAL A 431 -16.57 -3.73 0.16
C VAL A 431 -16.30 -5.08 -0.50
N TYR A 432 -15.92 -6.08 0.29
CA TYR A 432 -15.63 -7.43 -0.19
C TYR A 432 -16.82 -8.06 -0.92
N ARG A 433 -18.03 -7.98 -0.35
CA ARG A 433 -19.25 -8.52 -0.98
C ARG A 433 -19.52 -7.84 -2.32
N TRP A 434 -19.48 -6.50 -2.36
CA TRP A 434 -19.75 -5.74 -3.58
C TRP A 434 -18.77 -6.10 -4.70
N GLU A 435 -17.48 -6.10 -4.37
CA GLU A 435 -16.44 -6.46 -5.33
C GLU A 435 -16.55 -7.91 -5.82
N HIS A 436 -16.94 -8.83 -4.94
CA HIS A 436 -17.20 -10.21 -5.32
C HIS A 436 -18.39 -10.34 -6.29
N GLU A 437 -19.51 -9.67 -6.00
CA GLU A 437 -20.68 -9.64 -6.88
C GLU A 437 -20.32 -9.06 -8.26
N LEU A 438 -19.53 -7.99 -8.26
CA LEU A 438 -19.07 -7.33 -9.48
C LEU A 438 -18.10 -8.22 -10.29
N LEU A 439 -17.21 -8.94 -9.62
CA LEU A 439 -16.34 -9.94 -10.24
C LEU A 439 -17.16 -11.07 -10.89
N GLN A 440 -18.17 -11.60 -10.20
CA GLN A 440 -19.03 -12.66 -10.75
C GLN A 440 -19.77 -12.18 -12.00
N TYR A 441 -20.30 -10.95 -11.97
CA TYR A 441 -20.92 -10.33 -13.15
C TYR A 441 -19.92 -10.20 -14.30
N ALA A 442 -18.72 -9.66 -14.04
CA ALA A 442 -17.67 -9.53 -15.05
C ALA A 442 -17.28 -10.87 -15.67
N MET A 443 -17.04 -11.89 -14.85
CA MET A 443 -16.66 -13.22 -15.32
C MET A 443 -17.76 -13.84 -16.20
N LYS A 444 -19.03 -13.70 -15.82
CA LYS A 444 -20.18 -14.16 -16.60
C LYS A 444 -20.25 -13.47 -17.97
N GLU A 445 -20.16 -12.15 -18.00
CA GLU A 445 -20.32 -11.38 -19.24
C GLU A 445 -19.10 -11.52 -20.18
N MET A 446 -17.89 -11.49 -19.64
CA MET A 446 -16.66 -11.65 -20.42
C MET A 446 -16.50 -13.07 -21.00
N LYS A 447 -17.03 -14.11 -20.33
CA LYS A 447 -17.03 -15.48 -20.87
C LYS A 447 -17.77 -15.61 -22.21
N ASN A 448 -18.69 -14.68 -22.50
CA ASN A 448 -19.43 -14.63 -23.77
C ASN A 448 -18.66 -13.91 -24.89
N VAL A 449 -17.48 -13.38 -24.63
CA VAL A 449 -16.61 -12.79 -25.66
C VAL A 449 -15.88 -13.91 -26.39
N LYS A 450 -16.10 -14.00 -27.70
CA LYS A 450 -15.47 -15.02 -28.55
C LYS A 450 -13.95 -14.88 -28.54
N GLY A 451 -13.24 -16.00 -28.33
CA GLY A 451 -11.77 -16.05 -28.31
C GLY A 451 -11.14 -15.53 -27.02
N LEU A 452 -11.93 -15.17 -26.00
CA LEU A 452 -11.40 -14.75 -24.70
C LEU A 452 -11.07 -15.95 -23.83
N HIS A 453 -9.85 -15.98 -23.29
CA HIS A 453 -9.37 -17.01 -22.36
C HIS A 453 -8.90 -16.37 -21.06
N PHE A 454 -9.54 -16.72 -19.95
CA PHE A 454 -9.11 -16.26 -18.63
C PHE A 454 -7.79 -16.91 -18.22
N ILE A 455 -6.96 -16.13 -17.51
CA ILE A 455 -5.76 -16.61 -16.82
C ILE A 455 -6.02 -16.52 -15.32
N GLY A 456 -6.08 -17.69 -14.67
CA GLY A 456 -6.47 -17.83 -13.27
C GLY A 456 -7.98 -17.88 -13.09
N THR A 457 -8.50 -19.05 -12.75
CA THR A 457 -9.92 -19.37 -12.56
C THR A 457 -10.17 -20.05 -11.20
N ALA A 458 -9.27 -19.82 -10.24
CA ALA A 458 -9.42 -20.29 -8.87
C ALA A 458 -10.79 -19.92 -8.29
N LEU A 459 -11.34 -20.82 -7.48
CA LEU A 459 -12.68 -20.66 -6.88
C LEU A 459 -12.76 -19.39 -6.02
N ASN A 460 -11.76 -19.19 -5.17
CA ASN A 460 -11.65 -18.01 -4.33
C ASN A 460 -10.72 -16.99 -5.01
N LYS A 461 -11.32 -15.93 -5.52
CA LYS A 461 -10.65 -14.95 -6.36
C LYS A 461 -11.13 -13.54 -6.03
N ALA A 462 -10.19 -12.62 -5.95
CA ALA A 462 -10.41 -11.19 -5.85
C ALA A 462 -10.59 -10.58 -7.25
N SER A 463 -10.94 -9.29 -7.28
CA SER A 463 -11.28 -8.42 -8.40
C SER A 463 -10.23 -8.27 -9.54
N VAL A 464 -9.68 -9.36 -10.08
CA VAL A 464 -8.63 -9.37 -11.11
C VAL A 464 -9.04 -10.27 -12.27
N LEU A 465 -9.14 -9.74 -13.49
CA LEU A 465 -9.71 -10.42 -14.65
C LEU A 465 -8.66 -10.64 -15.75
N SER A 466 -7.47 -11.14 -15.43
CA SER A 466 -6.45 -11.40 -16.46
C SER A 466 -6.96 -12.30 -17.58
N PHE A 467 -6.71 -11.94 -18.84
CA PHE A 467 -7.14 -12.70 -20.00
C PHE A 467 -6.21 -12.58 -21.20
N LYS A 468 -6.40 -13.46 -22.17
CA LYS A 468 -5.91 -13.41 -23.55
C LYS A 468 -7.08 -13.34 -24.52
N LEU A 469 -6.86 -12.76 -25.69
CA LEU A 469 -7.82 -12.72 -26.78
C LEU A 469 -7.20 -13.33 -28.04
N ASP A 470 -7.82 -14.36 -28.60
CA ASP A 470 -7.32 -15.07 -29.77
C ASP A 470 -7.15 -14.12 -30.97
N GLY A 471 -5.99 -14.22 -31.63
CA GLY A 471 -5.70 -13.44 -32.85
C GLY A 471 -5.23 -12.01 -32.61
N TYR A 472 -5.13 -11.54 -31.36
CA TYR A 472 -4.71 -10.18 -31.02
C TYR A 472 -3.59 -10.16 -29.98
N SER A 473 -2.65 -9.24 -30.15
CA SER A 473 -1.64 -8.94 -29.13
C SER A 473 -2.27 -8.19 -27.95
N ASP A 474 -1.66 -8.30 -26.76
CA ASP A 474 -2.16 -7.59 -25.57
C ASP A 474 -2.15 -6.07 -25.78
N GLU A 475 -1.15 -5.56 -26.51
CA GLU A 475 -1.03 -4.14 -26.84
C GLU A 475 -2.17 -3.66 -27.75
N GLU A 476 -2.53 -4.42 -28.79
CA GLU A 476 -3.69 -4.10 -29.64
C GLU A 476 -4.99 -4.03 -28.83
N VAL A 477 -5.20 -4.99 -27.92
CA VAL A 477 -6.36 -4.99 -27.03
C VAL A 477 -6.35 -3.78 -26.10
N GLY A 478 -5.21 -3.49 -25.46
CA GLY A 478 -5.07 -2.33 -24.57
C GLY A 478 -5.28 -1.00 -25.27
N ASN A 479 -4.71 -0.81 -26.46
CA ASN A 479 -4.84 0.41 -27.25
C ASN A 479 -6.28 0.64 -27.70
N ARG A 480 -6.99 -0.42 -28.11
CA ARG A 480 -8.41 -0.34 -28.46
C ARG A 480 -9.26 0.02 -27.25
N LEU A 481 -9.04 -0.60 -26.09
CA LEU A 481 -9.78 -0.27 -24.87
C LEU A 481 -9.55 1.20 -24.48
N ASN A 482 -8.30 1.66 -24.53
CA ASN A 482 -7.95 3.05 -24.24
C ASN A 482 -8.61 4.05 -25.20
N SER A 483 -8.79 3.70 -26.49
CA SER A 483 -9.49 4.58 -27.43
C SER A 483 -10.96 4.81 -27.07
N TYR A 484 -11.55 3.96 -26.23
CA TYR A 484 -12.89 4.12 -25.68
C TYR A 484 -12.90 4.59 -24.21
N GLY A 485 -11.78 5.11 -23.71
CA GLY A 485 -11.64 5.61 -22.34
C GLY A 485 -11.50 4.52 -21.27
N ILE A 486 -11.28 3.26 -21.66
CA ILE A 486 -11.18 2.11 -20.75
C ILE A 486 -9.71 1.86 -20.43
N ALA A 487 -9.31 2.15 -19.19
CA ALA A 487 -7.95 1.97 -18.71
C ALA A 487 -7.74 0.56 -18.14
N VAL A 488 -6.93 -0.25 -18.83
CA VAL A 488 -6.45 -1.55 -18.37
C VAL A 488 -4.93 -1.59 -18.44
N ARG A 489 -4.31 -2.61 -17.84
CA ARG A 489 -2.87 -2.86 -18.00
C ARG A 489 -2.60 -4.05 -18.90
N THR A 490 -1.55 -3.93 -19.70
CA THR A 490 -1.01 -4.99 -20.54
C THR A 490 0.45 -5.25 -20.13
N GLY A 491 0.92 -6.49 -20.31
CA GLY A 491 2.30 -6.86 -20.01
C GLY A 491 2.42 -7.96 -18.97
N HIS A 492 3.56 -8.03 -18.30
CA HIS A 492 3.89 -9.13 -17.39
C HIS A 492 3.44 -8.89 -15.93
N HIS A 493 2.89 -7.71 -15.62
CA HIS A 493 2.36 -7.33 -14.29
C HIS A 493 3.30 -7.60 -13.13
N CYS A 494 4.62 -7.50 -13.36
CA CYS A 494 5.65 -7.88 -12.39
C CYS A 494 5.46 -9.29 -11.78
N ALA A 495 4.97 -10.26 -12.56
CA ALA A 495 4.81 -11.65 -12.12
C ALA A 495 5.07 -12.63 -13.29
N GLN A 496 6.24 -12.49 -13.92
CA GLN A 496 6.64 -13.35 -15.05
C GLN A 496 6.58 -14.86 -14.75
N PRO A 497 7.01 -15.36 -13.56
CA PRO A 497 6.99 -16.81 -13.30
C PRO A 497 5.60 -17.43 -13.38
N VAL A 498 4.57 -16.78 -12.82
CA VAL A 498 3.20 -17.29 -12.91
C VAL A 498 2.66 -17.21 -14.33
N LEU A 499 2.91 -16.13 -15.08
CA LEU A 499 2.46 -16.06 -16.48
C LEU A 499 3.08 -17.17 -17.33
N ARG A 500 4.40 -17.42 -17.17
CA ARG A 500 5.11 -18.49 -17.87
C ARG A 500 4.59 -19.87 -17.50
N HIS A 501 4.18 -20.07 -16.24
CA HIS A 501 3.52 -21.31 -15.82
C HIS A 501 2.24 -21.59 -16.61
N PHE A 502 1.49 -20.53 -16.95
CA PHE A 502 0.30 -20.62 -17.81
C PHE A 502 0.61 -20.54 -19.31
N GLY A 503 1.89 -20.54 -19.71
CA GLY A 503 2.29 -20.50 -21.12
C GLY A 503 2.29 -19.12 -21.76
N TYR A 504 2.28 -18.05 -20.96
CA TYR A 504 2.22 -16.66 -21.44
C TYR A 504 3.42 -15.82 -20.96
N GLU A 505 3.82 -14.81 -21.73
CA GLU A 505 4.77 -13.78 -21.28
C GLU A 505 4.05 -12.51 -20.80
N SER A 506 2.82 -12.29 -21.25
CA SER A 506 2.02 -11.12 -20.96
C SER A 506 0.52 -11.41 -21.06
N SER A 507 -0.29 -10.57 -20.40
CA SER A 507 -1.75 -10.60 -20.47
C SER A 507 -2.35 -9.20 -20.45
N VAL A 508 -3.63 -9.10 -20.83
CA VAL A 508 -4.47 -7.94 -20.52
C VAL A 508 -5.09 -8.16 -19.14
N ARG A 509 -5.09 -7.13 -18.29
CA ARG A 509 -5.55 -7.24 -16.90
C ARG A 509 -6.42 -6.05 -16.49
N PRO A 510 -7.74 -6.16 -16.67
CA PRO A 510 -8.71 -5.38 -15.93
C PRO A 510 -8.72 -5.81 -14.46
N THR A 511 -8.85 -4.84 -13.57
CA THR A 511 -8.92 -5.01 -12.12
C THR A 511 -9.96 -4.07 -11.57
N LEU A 512 -10.88 -4.57 -10.75
CA LEU A 512 -11.99 -3.80 -10.19
C LEU A 512 -11.63 -3.29 -8.80
N ALA A 513 -12.35 -2.27 -8.35
CA ALA A 513 -12.31 -1.74 -7.00
C ALA A 513 -13.72 -1.30 -6.57
N LEU A 514 -13.87 -0.96 -5.30
CA LEU A 514 -15.07 -0.43 -4.65
C LEU A 514 -15.95 0.52 -5.50
N TYR A 515 -15.36 1.45 -6.26
CA TYR A 515 -16.10 2.45 -7.04
C TYR A 515 -16.52 1.99 -8.44
N ASN A 516 -16.10 0.80 -8.90
CA ASN A 516 -16.50 0.31 -10.21
C ASN A 516 -17.97 -0.12 -10.21
N SER A 517 -18.58 -0.08 -11.39
CA SER A 517 -20.00 -0.37 -11.60
C SER A 517 -20.25 -1.48 -12.64
N PRO A 518 -21.46 -2.05 -12.73
CA PRO A 518 -21.84 -2.93 -13.83
C PRO A 518 -21.71 -2.24 -15.20
N ASP A 519 -21.96 -0.94 -15.26
CA ASP A 519 -21.82 -0.15 -16.49
C ASP A 519 -20.35 -0.08 -16.96
N ASP A 520 -19.38 -0.04 -16.04
CA ASP A 520 -17.94 -0.14 -16.36
C ASP A 520 -17.60 -1.49 -17.03
N ILE A 521 -18.22 -2.58 -16.57
CA ILE A 521 -18.06 -3.93 -17.13
C ILE A 521 -18.75 -4.05 -18.50
N ASP A 522 -19.96 -3.51 -18.63
CA ASP A 522 -20.69 -3.51 -19.88
C ASP A 522 -19.92 -2.75 -20.97
N ALA A 523 -19.28 -1.63 -20.61
CA ALA A 523 -18.39 -0.90 -21.50
C ALA A 523 -17.19 -1.74 -21.95
N LEU A 524 -16.51 -2.42 -21.00
CA LEU A 524 -15.41 -3.34 -21.31
C LEU A 524 -15.85 -4.44 -22.29
N VAL A 525 -16.95 -5.15 -21.99
CA VAL A 525 -17.45 -6.25 -22.81
C VAL A 525 -17.89 -5.78 -24.19
N ARG A 526 -18.52 -4.60 -24.29
CA ARG A 526 -18.94 -4.00 -25.57
C ARG A 526 -17.74 -3.76 -26.49
N VAL A 527 -16.65 -3.19 -25.96
CA VAL A 527 -15.44 -2.93 -26.76
C VAL A 527 -14.76 -4.23 -27.14
N LEU A 528 -14.66 -5.20 -26.21
CA LEU A 528 -14.08 -6.52 -26.50
C LEU A 528 -14.83 -7.27 -27.61
N LYS A 529 -16.16 -7.16 -27.66
CA LYS A 529 -16.97 -7.75 -28.75
C LYS A 529 -16.71 -7.12 -30.12
N THR A 530 -16.05 -5.95 -30.20
CA THR A 530 -15.71 -5.32 -31.49
C THR A 530 -14.51 -5.97 -32.18
N PHE A 531 -13.78 -6.86 -31.50
CA PHE A 531 -12.72 -7.68 -32.08
C PHE A 531 -13.24 -8.95 -32.78
N ALA A 532 -14.50 -9.34 -32.56
CA ALA A 532 -15.04 -10.65 -32.91
C ALA A 532 -15.61 -10.77 -34.33
#